data_AF-A0A3B1D9P1-F1
#
_entry.id   AF-A0A3B1D9P1-F1
#
_cell.length_a   1.000
_cell.length_b   1.000
_cell.length_c   1.000
_cell.angle_alpha   90.00
_cell.angle_beta   90.00
_cell.angle_gamma   90.00
#
_symmetry.space_group_name_H-M   'P 1'
#
loop_
_entity.id
_entity.type
_entity.pdbx_description
1 polymer ?
#
loop_
_entity_poly.entity_id
_entity_poly.type
_entity_poly.pdbx_seq_one_letter_code
_entity_poly.pdbx_strand_id
1 'polypeptide(L)'
;MRQKRYLLRWLIILLITVGVGWRFAKSSSTTFPSSSVLPTFSKMVQWEVPYQVRVKNENVLLDLPFDAETEYDLIVSSLGDAEQSFEVSLTSQNIEQASSLPIKQLEDLQRPLHRSNAPVPKSNLHQITTSVQPVSKERIFQLHVTEGSLDDPAQYIDVSSRLVGEGKQVRVYLDQQSKPKELATGLVDEIVRLFDHKIVVGFQKQIGKVRDVDGDGKFTILLTPWLGKLQGGKTSLDGFVRGCDFDPNVKLPFGQRCDMMYLNTQLEPGKHLQSLLAHEFTHALLFSYRLKQVGTKTELQYEEDWLNEAIAHLGENLCGNGWSNLDYRISRFLESPQNYPLVVNDYYRSGMWRNHGCRGATYLFLRWVIDQYGIEVLPQLIQSPVNGKQNIERVTKLSFAELFRRWNVSMFMSRQEKTKNTSQKERFNLWGKLGEWNLAGVATIPWNSDREKTKKISVKGTASAFVHLKGTGNTPYQRITIQAKPGTQLQVTFIRHRAKQNSSSSTSKIMHVARTTAGDVLEVDIQYNSKGYRIETISIEANEGSVKESICFQKEDMQRMKSKLRFSQSSRCYFPSLPERLQKTGTKLLVKAVLVDQSGNRTAARQILPCQTVQ
;
A
#
# COMPACT_ATOMS: atom_id res chain seq x y z
N MET A 1 19.80 -39.75 -10.07
CA MET A 1 20.51 -40.54 -9.03
C MET A 1 20.49 -39.71 -7.75
N ARG A 2 19.88 -40.02 -6.61
CA ARG A 2 19.30 -41.24 -5.99
C ARG A 2 17.91 -40.95 -5.39
N GLN A 3 17.07 -41.97 -5.47
CA GLN A 3 15.70 -42.23 -4.97
C GLN A 3 15.45 -41.93 -3.47
N LYS A 4 14.29 -41.38 -3.06
CA LYS A 4 12.98 -42.03 -2.75
C LYS A 4 13.04 -43.12 -1.67
N ARG A 5 12.34 -42.89 -0.53
CA ARG A 5 11.76 -43.79 0.50
C ARG A 5 11.54 -42.92 1.77
N TYR A 6 10.37 -42.72 2.38
CA TYR A 6 9.40 -43.67 2.91
C TYR A 6 8.03 -42.97 3.10
N LEU A 7 6.99 -43.55 2.50
CA LEU A 7 5.61 -43.52 2.99
C LEU A 7 5.24 -44.98 3.26
N LEU A 8 4.23 -45.22 4.10
CA LEU A 8 3.58 -46.52 4.36
C LEU A 8 4.12 -47.32 5.56
N ARG A 9 3.59 -47.00 6.75
CA ARG A 9 3.35 -47.95 7.85
C ARG A 9 2.40 -47.28 8.85
N TRP A 10 1.37 -48.03 9.26
CA TRP A 10 0.39 -47.74 10.31
C TRP A 10 -0.97 -47.17 9.88
N LEU A 11 -1.77 -48.06 9.28
CA LEU A 11 -3.20 -48.16 9.57
C LEU A 11 -3.51 -49.64 9.87
N ILE A 12 -4.26 -49.89 10.95
CA ILE A 12 -5.01 -51.12 11.27
C ILE A 12 -4.21 -52.29 11.88
N ILE A 13 -4.17 -52.34 13.22
CA ILE A 13 -4.59 -53.52 13.98
C ILE A 13 -5.57 -53.03 15.06
N LEU A 14 -6.74 -53.67 15.06
CA LEU A 14 -7.92 -53.40 15.87
C LEU A 14 -8.05 -54.54 16.91
N LEU A 15 -8.61 -54.21 18.09
CA LEU A 15 -9.24 -55.09 19.09
C LEU A 15 -8.37 -56.03 19.96
N ILE A 16 -8.23 -55.69 21.25
CA ILE A 16 -8.67 -56.53 22.39
C ILE A 16 -9.30 -55.62 23.46
N THR A 17 -10.49 -56.02 23.90
CA THR A 17 -11.46 -55.39 24.82
C THR A 17 -11.29 -55.83 26.28
N VAL A 18 -11.55 -54.93 27.25
CA VAL A 18 -12.29 -55.09 28.54
C VAL A 18 -12.59 -53.66 29.06
N GLY A 19 -13.76 -53.17 29.48
CA GLY A 19 -15.07 -53.75 29.77
C GLY A 19 -15.52 -53.44 31.21
N VAL A 20 -16.17 -52.29 31.48
CA VAL A 20 -17.13 -51.97 32.60
C VAL A 20 -17.79 -50.63 32.21
N GLY A 21 -19.08 -50.31 32.29
CA GLY A 21 -20.30 -50.92 32.81
C GLY A 21 -21.42 -49.85 32.77
N TRP A 22 -22.65 -50.29 32.53
CA TRP A 22 -23.90 -49.56 32.24
C TRP A 22 -24.31 -48.34 33.09
N ARG A 23 -25.11 -47.44 32.47
CA ARG A 23 -26.48 -47.09 32.92
C ARG A 23 -27.31 -46.41 31.81
N PHE A 24 -28.43 -47.04 31.45
CA PHE A 24 -29.53 -46.45 30.68
C PHE A 24 -30.44 -45.63 31.60
N ALA A 25 -30.81 -44.42 31.20
CA ALA A 25 -31.96 -43.69 31.71
C ALA A 25 -32.77 -43.13 30.53
N LYS A 26 -34.09 -43.32 30.60
CA LYS A 26 -35.13 -42.97 29.62
C LYS A 26 -35.70 -41.56 29.90
N SER A 27 -36.33 -40.99 28.87
CA SER A 27 -37.09 -39.71 28.82
C SER A 27 -36.21 -38.45 28.78
N SER A 28 -36.51 -37.41 28.01
CA SER A 28 -37.82 -36.88 27.60
C SER A 28 -37.73 -36.17 26.25
N SER A 29 -38.81 -36.26 25.46
CA SER A 29 -39.10 -35.38 24.34
C SER A 29 -39.25 -33.93 24.83
N THR A 30 -38.17 -33.15 24.80
CA THR A 30 -38.25 -31.70 24.93
C THR A 30 -38.53 -31.10 23.58
N THR A 31 -39.79 -30.70 23.42
CA THR A 31 -40.28 -29.66 22.52
C THR A 31 -39.23 -28.59 22.25
N PHE A 32 -38.90 -28.40 20.97
CA PHE A 32 -38.19 -27.22 20.49
C PHE A 32 -38.95 -25.96 20.95
N PRO A 33 -38.31 -24.99 21.60
CA PRO A 33 -38.91 -23.68 21.77
C PRO A 33 -39.06 -23.07 20.37
N SER A 34 -40.31 -22.82 19.99
CA SER A 34 -40.69 -22.02 18.85
C SER A 34 -40.10 -20.62 18.95
N SER A 35 -39.68 -20.09 17.79
CA SER A 35 -39.42 -18.68 17.49
C SER A 35 -38.43 -17.95 18.42
N SER A 36 -37.13 -18.10 18.16
CA SER A 36 -36.15 -17.10 18.57
C SER A 36 -36.25 -15.88 17.63
N VAL A 37 -37.07 -14.90 18.01
CA VAL A 37 -37.02 -13.56 17.39
C VAL A 37 -35.67 -12.96 17.79
N LEU A 38 -34.80 -12.68 16.80
CA LEU A 38 -33.56 -11.93 17.04
C LEU A 38 -33.90 -10.64 17.83
N PRO A 39 -33.10 -10.24 18.83
CA PRO A 39 -33.22 -8.92 19.43
C PRO A 39 -33.32 -7.86 18.32
N THR A 40 -34.09 -6.79 18.55
CA THR A 40 -34.29 -5.74 17.55
C THR A 40 -32.93 -5.31 17.00
N PHE A 41 -32.69 -5.50 15.69
CA PHE A 41 -31.39 -5.31 15.02
C PHE A 41 -30.66 -4.02 15.43
N SER A 42 -31.41 -2.94 15.64
CA SER A 42 -30.92 -1.63 16.12
C SER A 42 -30.27 -1.65 17.51
N LYS A 43 -30.64 -2.58 18.39
CA LYS A 43 -29.98 -2.77 19.69
C LYS A 43 -28.64 -3.49 19.57
N MET A 44 -28.45 -4.31 18.53
CA MET A 44 -27.22 -5.09 18.32
C MET A 44 -26.21 -4.36 17.41
N VAL A 45 -26.71 -3.59 16.44
CA VAL A 45 -25.92 -2.93 15.39
C VAL A 45 -26.05 -1.42 15.50
N GLN A 46 -24.99 -0.79 16.00
CA GLN A 46 -24.87 0.65 16.13
C GLN A 46 -24.50 1.30 14.79
N TRP A 47 -24.91 2.56 14.63
CA TRP A 47 -24.54 3.38 13.47
C TRP A 47 -23.03 3.64 13.45
N GLU A 48 -22.42 3.55 12.28
CA GLU A 48 -21.00 3.89 12.06
C GLU A 48 -20.02 3.03 12.88
N VAL A 49 -20.47 1.88 13.39
CA VAL A 49 -19.62 0.93 14.11
C VAL A 49 -19.32 -0.27 13.21
N PRO A 50 -18.05 -0.68 13.10
CA PRO A 50 -17.67 -1.82 12.30
C PRO A 50 -17.83 -3.15 13.03
N TYR A 51 -18.36 -4.13 12.32
CA TYR A 51 -18.61 -5.48 12.84
C TYR A 51 -17.96 -6.52 11.93
N GLN A 52 -17.13 -7.38 12.52
CA GLN A 52 -16.63 -8.57 11.85
C GLN A 52 -17.79 -9.55 11.65
N VAL A 53 -17.83 -10.15 10.46
CA VAL A 53 -18.80 -11.21 10.14
C VAL A 53 -18.11 -12.56 10.22
N ARG A 54 -18.77 -13.54 10.84
CA ARG A 54 -18.28 -14.92 10.88
C ARG A 54 -18.38 -15.54 9.48
N VAL A 55 -17.26 -16.09 9.02
CA VAL A 55 -17.14 -16.81 7.75
C VAL A 55 -17.07 -18.31 8.04
N LYS A 56 -17.82 -19.13 7.30
CA LYS A 56 -17.76 -20.60 7.39
C LYS A 56 -17.55 -21.17 6.00
N ASN A 57 -16.45 -21.89 5.79
CA ASN A 57 -16.11 -22.51 4.49
C ASN A 57 -16.21 -21.51 3.33
N GLU A 58 -15.64 -20.31 3.47
CA GLU A 58 -15.70 -19.24 2.45
C GLU A 58 -17.11 -18.74 2.10
N ASN A 59 -18.07 -19.01 2.99
CA ASN A 59 -19.45 -18.57 2.86
C ASN A 59 -19.84 -17.68 4.05
N VAL A 60 -20.60 -16.64 3.75
CA VAL A 60 -21.20 -15.70 4.71
C VAL A 60 -22.68 -15.59 4.40
N LEU A 61 -23.50 -15.50 5.44
CA LEU A 61 -24.94 -15.26 5.35
C LEU A 61 -25.34 -14.23 6.40
N LEU A 62 -25.86 -13.09 5.92
CA LEU A 62 -26.27 -11.94 6.72
C LEU A 62 -27.72 -11.56 6.38
N ASP A 63 -28.62 -11.63 7.35
CA ASP A 63 -29.98 -11.13 7.21
C ASP A 63 -30.01 -9.67 7.71
N LEU A 64 -30.08 -8.72 6.78
CA LEU A 64 -30.00 -7.28 7.06
C LEU A 64 -31.37 -6.61 6.84
N PRO A 65 -31.84 -5.75 7.76
CA PRO A 65 -33.02 -4.95 7.51
C PRO A 65 -32.72 -3.88 6.46
N PHE A 66 -33.66 -3.64 5.57
CA PHE A 66 -33.60 -2.50 4.65
C PHE A 66 -34.80 -1.61 4.93
N ASP A 67 -34.52 -0.33 5.12
CA ASP A 67 -35.52 0.73 5.21
C ASP A 67 -35.01 1.95 4.42
N ALA A 68 -35.85 2.96 4.28
CA ALA A 68 -35.49 4.18 3.55
C ALA A 68 -34.31 4.96 4.20
N GLU A 69 -33.90 4.59 5.42
CA GLU A 69 -32.88 5.26 6.21
C GLU A 69 -31.61 4.42 6.40
N THR A 70 -31.50 3.23 5.80
CA THR A 70 -30.39 2.32 6.08
C THR A 70 -29.65 1.92 4.81
N GLU A 71 -28.34 2.17 4.82
CA GLU A 71 -27.37 1.68 3.85
C GLU A 71 -26.28 0.88 4.57
N TYR A 72 -25.57 0.04 3.83
CA TYR A 72 -24.51 -0.80 4.38
C TYR A 72 -23.24 -0.65 3.57
N ASP A 73 -22.10 -0.69 4.24
CA ASP A 73 -20.81 -0.86 3.59
C ASP A 73 -20.24 -2.23 3.98
N LEU A 74 -19.82 -3.01 2.98
CA LEU A 74 -19.16 -4.31 3.13
C LEU A 74 -17.71 -4.17 2.73
N ILE A 75 -16.79 -4.52 3.63
CA ILE A 75 -15.37 -4.69 3.32
C ILE A 75 -15.15 -6.18 3.11
N VAL A 76 -14.91 -6.56 1.85
CA VAL A 76 -14.75 -7.95 1.41
C VAL A 76 -13.30 -8.16 1.04
N SER A 77 -12.59 -8.94 1.85
CA SER A 77 -11.14 -9.10 1.73
C SER A 77 -10.73 -10.55 1.58
N SER A 78 -9.62 -10.79 0.91
CA SER A 78 -8.98 -12.09 0.78
C SER A 78 -7.66 -12.10 1.54
N LEU A 79 -7.39 -13.16 2.30
CA LEU A 79 -6.06 -13.43 2.88
C LEU A 79 -5.32 -14.54 2.11
N GLY A 80 -5.88 -14.96 0.97
CA GLY A 80 -5.30 -15.96 0.09
C GLY A 80 -3.98 -15.51 -0.56
N ASP A 81 -3.49 -16.37 -1.45
CA ASP A 81 -2.25 -16.15 -2.20
C ASP A 81 -2.33 -14.88 -3.07
N ALA A 82 -1.35 -13.98 -2.92
CA ALA A 82 -1.27 -12.69 -3.61
C ALA A 82 -1.14 -12.80 -5.14
N GLU A 83 -0.67 -13.94 -5.64
CA GLU A 83 -0.60 -14.19 -7.09
C GLU A 83 -1.95 -14.58 -7.67
N GLN A 84 -2.90 -14.99 -6.83
CA GLN A 84 -4.22 -15.43 -7.25
C GLN A 84 -5.25 -14.31 -7.16
N SER A 85 -6.18 -14.32 -8.12
CA SER A 85 -7.41 -13.52 -8.10
C SER A 85 -8.59 -14.41 -7.79
N PHE A 86 -9.39 -14.02 -6.79
CA PHE A 86 -10.54 -14.77 -6.34
C PHE A 86 -11.83 -14.05 -6.77
N GLU A 87 -12.69 -14.74 -7.52
CA GLU A 87 -14.05 -14.27 -7.77
C GLU A 87 -14.89 -14.49 -6.50
N VAL A 88 -15.53 -13.43 -6.03
CA VAL A 88 -16.47 -13.46 -4.91
C VAL A 88 -17.85 -13.06 -5.43
N SER A 89 -18.84 -13.91 -5.18
CA SER A 89 -20.24 -13.68 -5.54
C SER A 89 -20.99 -13.13 -4.32
N LEU A 90 -21.65 -11.99 -4.49
CA LEU A 90 -22.55 -11.41 -3.51
C LEU A 90 -23.98 -11.53 -4.06
N THR A 91 -24.86 -12.19 -3.34
CA THR A 91 -26.26 -12.34 -3.73
C THR A 91 -27.18 -11.73 -2.69
N SER A 92 -28.29 -11.16 -3.14
CA SER A 92 -29.37 -10.67 -2.27
C SER A 92 -30.66 -11.42 -2.56
N GLN A 93 -31.31 -11.89 -1.49
CA GLN A 93 -32.62 -12.52 -1.52
C GLN A 93 -33.54 -11.83 -0.51
N ASN A 94 -34.74 -11.43 -0.95
CA ASN A 94 -35.74 -10.86 -0.04
C ASN A 94 -36.27 -11.94 0.90
N ILE A 95 -36.41 -11.61 2.19
CA ILE A 95 -36.90 -12.51 3.24
C ILE A 95 -37.82 -11.75 4.21
N GLU A 96 -38.76 -12.47 4.81
CA GLU A 96 -39.75 -11.87 5.71
C GLU A 96 -39.23 -11.71 7.14
N GLN A 97 -38.36 -12.62 7.59
CA GLN A 97 -37.82 -12.65 8.95
C GLN A 97 -36.32 -12.89 8.94
N ALA A 98 -35.59 -12.13 9.74
CA ALA A 98 -34.16 -12.36 9.97
C ALA A 98 -33.93 -13.56 10.88
N SER A 99 -32.94 -14.38 10.53
CA SER A 99 -32.56 -15.59 11.26
C SER A 99 -31.04 -15.70 11.49
N SER A 100 -30.23 -14.93 10.75
CA SER A 100 -28.77 -15.02 10.78
C SER A 100 -28.11 -13.65 10.79
N LEU A 101 -27.41 -13.35 11.88
CA LEU A 101 -26.55 -12.17 11.99
C LEU A 101 -25.29 -12.53 12.80
N PRO A 102 -24.38 -13.35 12.26
CA PRO A 102 -23.27 -13.92 13.02
C PRO A 102 -22.10 -12.94 13.11
N ILE A 103 -22.33 -11.84 13.83
CA ILE A 103 -21.46 -10.67 13.85
C ILE A 103 -20.78 -10.52 15.21
N LYS A 104 -19.58 -9.92 15.21
CA LYS A 104 -18.86 -9.50 16.40
C LYS A 104 -18.44 -8.05 16.23
N GLN A 105 -18.81 -7.19 17.18
CA GLN A 105 -18.34 -5.80 17.18
C GLN A 105 -16.81 -5.78 17.25
N LEU A 106 -16.18 -4.98 16.40
CA LEU A 106 -14.75 -4.72 16.53
C LEU A 106 -14.53 -3.72 17.66
N GLU A 107 -13.55 -3.99 18.52
CA GLU A 107 -13.13 -3.06 19.56
C GLU A 107 -12.68 -1.72 18.96
N ASP A 108 -12.72 -0.65 19.76
CA ASP A 108 -12.44 0.72 19.30
C ASP A 108 -11.12 0.81 18.53
N LEU A 109 -11.25 0.90 17.20
CA LEU A 109 -10.14 0.93 16.24
C LEU A 109 -9.44 2.30 16.21
N GLN A 110 -10.01 3.32 16.85
CA GLN A 110 -9.46 4.67 16.87
C GLN A 110 -8.54 4.91 18.07
N ARG A 111 -8.45 3.98 19.03
CA ARG A 111 -7.48 4.09 20.13
C ARG A 111 -6.14 3.50 19.69
N PRO A 112 -5.03 4.23 19.88
CA PRO A 112 -3.69 3.66 19.72
C PRO A 112 -3.59 2.39 20.56
N LEU A 113 -3.24 1.27 19.92
CA LEU A 113 -3.37 -0.07 20.50
C LEU A 113 -2.29 -0.41 21.54
N HIS A 114 -1.37 0.53 21.82
CA HIS A 114 -0.33 0.60 22.85
C HIS A 114 1.00 1.06 22.22
N ARG A 115 1.81 1.82 22.96
CA ARG A 115 3.21 2.02 22.57
C ARG A 115 3.93 0.69 22.71
N SER A 116 4.70 0.30 21.70
CA SER A 116 5.61 -0.84 21.85
C SER A 116 6.62 -0.52 22.96
N ASN A 117 6.42 -1.08 24.15
CA ASN A 117 7.36 -0.96 25.28
C ASN A 117 8.52 -1.95 25.17
N ALA A 118 8.63 -2.69 24.05
CA ALA A 118 9.76 -3.58 23.85
C ALA A 118 11.04 -2.73 23.77
N PRO A 119 12.08 -3.05 24.55
CA PRO A 119 13.32 -2.30 24.52
C PRO A 119 13.84 -2.27 23.09
N VAL A 120 14.13 -1.07 22.57
CA VAL A 120 14.85 -0.92 21.31
C VAL A 120 16.15 -1.70 21.47
N PRO A 121 16.40 -2.74 20.67
CA PRO A 121 17.64 -3.48 20.80
C PRO A 121 18.78 -2.50 20.54
N LYS A 122 19.73 -2.44 21.47
CA LYS A 122 20.93 -1.61 21.30
C LYS A 122 21.68 -2.16 20.08
N SER A 123 21.90 -1.31 19.08
CA SER A 123 22.62 -1.68 17.88
C SER A 123 24.07 -2.02 18.24
N ASN A 124 24.39 -3.30 18.34
CA ASN A 124 25.77 -3.78 18.52
C ASN A 124 26.43 -4.02 17.16
N LEU A 125 26.27 -3.08 16.21
CA LEU A 125 27.05 -3.12 14.98
C LEU A 125 28.52 -2.87 15.36
N HIS A 126 29.31 -3.94 15.38
CA HIS A 126 30.75 -3.85 15.62
C HIS A 126 31.39 -3.06 14.48
N GLN A 127 32.07 -1.96 14.83
CA GLN A 127 33.05 -1.35 13.93
C GLN A 127 34.22 -2.32 13.80
N ILE A 128 34.36 -2.94 12.65
CA ILE A 128 35.63 -3.59 12.30
C ILE A 128 36.62 -2.45 12.12
N THR A 129 37.47 -2.25 13.12
CA THR A 129 38.51 -1.23 13.07
C THR A 129 39.73 -1.90 12.47
N THR A 130 39.94 -1.75 11.16
CA THR A 130 41.19 -2.17 10.49
C THR A 130 41.63 -1.14 9.46
N SER A 131 42.95 -1.05 9.31
CA SER A 131 43.75 -0.12 8.51
C SER A 131 43.02 0.67 7.43
N VAL A 132 43.11 2.00 7.51
CA VAL A 132 42.72 2.96 6.45
C VAL A 132 43.35 2.52 5.12
N GLN A 133 42.57 1.86 4.28
CA GLN A 133 42.98 1.56 2.91
C GLN A 133 43.16 2.90 2.18
N PRO A 134 44.23 3.06 1.37
CA PRO A 134 44.44 4.30 0.63
C PRO A 134 43.28 4.57 -0.32
N VAL A 135 42.82 5.82 -0.36
CA VAL A 135 41.71 6.26 -1.23
C VAL A 135 42.09 6.00 -2.69
N SER A 136 41.39 5.09 -3.34
CA SER A 136 41.59 4.86 -4.76
C SER A 136 40.83 5.89 -5.58
N LYS A 137 41.56 6.69 -6.36
CA LYS A 137 40.99 7.66 -7.32
C LYS A 137 40.22 6.96 -8.44
N GLU A 138 40.53 5.69 -8.69
CA GLU A 138 39.84 4.84 -9.65
C GLU A 138 39.37 3.54 -8.99
N ARG A 139 38.18 3.06 -9.34
CA ARG A 139 37.62 1.81 -8.81
C ARG A 139 36.85 1.10 -9.91
N ILE A 140 37.01 -0.22 -9.98
CA ILE A 140 36.24 -1.08 -10.88
C ILE A 140 35.08 -1.68 -10.09
N PHE A 141 33.88 -1.60 -10.65
CA PHE A 141 32.67 -2.18 -10.07
C PHE A 141 32.07 -3.23 -11.00
N GLN A 142 31.68 -4.39 -10.47
CA GLN A 142 30.91 -5.40 -11.21
C GLN A 142 29.40 -5.14 -11.18
N LEU A 143 28.83 -4.90 -12.36
CA LEU A 143 27.41 -4.58 -12.54
C LEU A 143 26.72 -5.62 -13.41
N HIS A 144 25.58 -6.15 -12.96
CA HIS A 144 24.71 -6.99 -13.78
C HIS A 144 23.89 -6.10 -14.73
N VAL A 145 23.93 -6.37 -16.03
CA VAL A 145 23.35 -5.46 -17.05
C VAL A 145 22.38 -6.13 -18.03
N THR A 146 22.25 -7.46 -17.99
CA THR A 146 21.49 -8.25 -18.97
C THR A 146 20.18 -8.81 -18.41
N GLU A 147 19.46 -9.61 -19.19
CA GLU A 147 18.29 -10.39 -18.74
C GLU A 147 18.65 -11.81 -18.26
N GLY A 148 19.93 -12.17 -18.31
CA GLY A 148 20.40 -13.48 -17.88
C GLY A 148 20.38 -13.65 -16.37
N SER A 149 20.65 -14.88 -15.93
CA SER A 149 20.55 -15.23 -14.52
C SER A 149 21.55 -14.48 -13.62
N LEU A 150 21.17 -14.16 -12.39
CA LEU A 150 22.01 -13.43 -11.43
C LEU A 150 23.21 -14.24 -10.93
N ASP A 151 23.17 -15.57 -11.06
CA ASP A 151 24.24 -16.50 -10.70
C ASP A 151 25.19 -16.82 -11.86
N ASP A 152 24.97 -16.25 -13.05
CA ASP A 152 25.87 -16.38 -14.19
C ASP A 152 26.84 -15.17 -14.25
N PRO A 153 28.16 -15.38 -14.07
CA PRO A 153 29.13 -14.29 -14.08
C PRO A 153 29.25 -13.61 -15.46
N ALA A 154 28.86 -14.27 -16.55
CA ALA A 154 28.86 -13.67 -17.89
C ALA A 154 27.82 -12.55 -18.07
N GLN A 155 26.89 -12.43 -17.13
CA GLN A 155 25.85 -11.39 -17.12
C GLN A 155 26.31 -10.09 -16.45
N TYR A 156 27.56 -10.05 -15.98
CA TYR A 156 28.16 -8.93 -15.28
C TYR A 156 29.26 -8.28 -16.15
N ILE A 157 29.39 -6.96 -16.01
CA ILE A 157 30.46 -6.18 -16.65
C ILE A 157 31.31 -5.48 -15.60
N ASP A 158 32.56 -5.21 -15.97
CA ASP A 158 33.43 -4.32 -15.20
C ASP A 158 33.16 -2.86 -15.60
N VAL A 159 32.86 -2.03 -14.59
CA VAL A 159 32.61 -0.61 -14.73
C VAL A 159 33.78 0.16 -14.12
N SER A 160 34.74 0.53 -14.97
CA SER A 160 35.84 1.43 -14.59
C SER A 160 35.29 2.80 -14.24
N SER A 161 35.59 3.27 -13.04
CA SER A 161 35.01 4.49 -12.48
C SER A 161 36.08 5.36 -11.82
N ARG A 162 35.84 6.67 -11.79
CA ARG A 162 36.73 7.66 -11.14
C ARG A 162 36.02 8.40 -10.02
N LEU A 163 36.74 8.73 -8.95
CA LEU A 163 36.23 9.55 -7.85
C LEU A 163 35.91 10.97 -8.36
N VAL A 164 34.68 11.44 -8.17
CA VAL A 164 34.22 12.77 -8.59
C VAL A 164 33.69 13.63 -7.45
N GLY A 165 33.40 13.04 -6.29
CA GLY A 165 32.99 13.77 -5.09
C GLY A 165 33.33 12.98 -3.84
N GLU A 166 33.69 13.69 -2.77
CA GLU A 166 34.00 13.09 -1.48
C GLU A 166 33.51 14.01 -0.36
N GLY A 167 32.68 13.46 0.52
CA GLY A 167 32.18 14.10 1.74
C GLY A 167 32.80 13.49 2.99
N LYS A 168 32.20 13.83 4.14
CA LYS A 168 32.52 13.22 5.43
C LYS A 168 32.04 11.78 5.51
N GLN A 169 30.85 11.50 4.96
CA GLN A 169 30.17 10.20 5.09
C GLN A 169 30.10 9.43 3.77
N VAL A 170 30.55 9.99 2.64
CA VAL A 170 30.28 9.45 1.31
C VAL A 170 31.42 9.66 0.32
N ARG A 171 31.59 8.71 -0.61
CA ARG A 171 32.41 8.85 -1.83
C ARG A 171 31.54 8.60 -3.06
N VAL A 172 31.64 9.49 -4.04
CA VAL A 172 30.90 9.40 -5.30
C VAL A 172 31.87 9.09 -6.44
N TYR A 173 31.70 7.93 -7.03
CA TYR A 173 32.39 7.48 -8.22
C TYR A 173 31.52 7.68 -9.45
N LEU A 174 32.11 8.10 -10.55
CA LEU A 174 31.46 8.22 -11.86
C LEU A 174 32.07 7.20 -12.81
N ASP A 175 31.19 6.39 -13.40
CA ASP A 175 31.49 5.53 -14.53
C ASP A 175 32.22 6.33 -15.63
N GLN A 176 33.37 5.81 -16.08
CA GLN A 176 34.21 6.49 -17.07
C GLN A 176 33.54 6.60 -18.45
N GLN A 177 32.46 5.87 -18.72
CA GLN A 177 31.63 6.07 -19.93
C GLN A 177 30.91 7.42 -19.96
N SER A 178 30.75 8.08 -18.81
CA SER A 178 30.19 9.43 -18.70
C SER A 178 31.26 10.47 -18.35
N LYS A 179 31.07 11.71 -18.79
CA LYS A 179 31.92 12.86 -18.41
C LYS A 179 31.22 13.70 -17.34
N PRO A 180 31.94 14.37 -16.42
CA PRO A 180 31.29 15.13 -15.36
C PRO A 180 30.40 16.26 -15.90
N LYS A 181 30.77 16.85 -17.04
CA LYS A 181 29.99 17.86 -17.76
C LYS A 181 28.66 17.36 -18.36
N GLU A 182 28.44 16.05 -18.41
CA GLU A 182 27.20 15.43 -18.90
C GLU A 182 26.20 15.22 -17.75
N LEU A 183 26.63 15.35 -16.50
CA LEU A 183 25.75 15.32 -15.34
C LEU A 183 25.00 16.64 -15.21
N ALA A 184 23.82 16.59 -14.59
CA ALA A 184 23.11 17.80 -14.19
C ALA A 184 23.99 18.66 -13.27
N THR A 185 23.99 19.98 -13.53
CA THR A 185 24.80 20.94 -12.79
C THR A 185 24.53 20.84 -11.28
N GLY A 186 25.60 20.61 -10.50
CA GLY A 186 25.52 20.52 -9.04
C GLY A 186 25.06 19.16 -8.49
N LEU A 187 24.83 18.14 -9.33
CA LEU A 187 24.37 16.81 -8.88
C LEU A 187 25.30 16.19 -7.83
N VAL A 188 26.61 16.13 -8.12
CA VAL A 188 27.58 15.50 -7.23
C VAL A 188 27.67 16.23 -5.89
N ASP A 189 27.72 17.56 -5.92
CA ASP A 189 27.77 18.39 -4.72
C ASP A 189 26.50 18.22 -3.87
N GLU A 190 25.33 18.14 -4.52
CA GLU A 190 24.06 17.92 -3.83
C GLU A 190 23.99 16.53 -3.19
N ILE A 191 24.48 15.48 -3.87
CA ILE A 191 24.59 14.13 -3.27
C ILE A 191 25.44 14.17 -2.00
N VAL A 192 26.64 14.76 -2.08
CA VAL A 192 27.57 14.89 -0.94
C VAL A 192 26.91 15.65 0.20
N ARG A 193 26.32 16.82 -0.10
CA ARG A 193 25.64 17.67 0.88
C ARG A 193 24.46 16.94 1.55
N LEU A 194 23.66 16.20 0.78
CA LEU A 194 22.52 15.45 1.30
C LEU A 194 22.96 14.30 2.21
N PHE A 195 23.98 13.54 1.84
CA PHE A 195 24.51 12.46 2.69
C PHE A 195 25.07 12.99 4.01
N ASP A 196 25.94 14.00 3.94
CA ASP A 196 26.64 14.52 5.12
C ASP A 196 25.73 15.22 6.12
N HIS A 197 24.65 15.86 5.64
CA HIS A 197 23.84 16.76 6.48
C HIS A 197 22.39 16.35 6.67
N LYS A 198 21.84 15.46 5.83
CA LYS A 198 20.42 15.09 5.90
C LYS A 198 20.19 13.59 6.02
N ILE A 199 20.64 12.80 5.05
CA ILE A 199 20.30 11.38 4.96
C ILE A 199 20.93 10.61 6.12
N VAL A 200 22.25 10.57 6.22
CA VAL A 200 22.93 9.77 7.27
C VAL A 200 22.52 10.25 8.67
N VAL A 201 22.46 11.56 8.88
CA VAL A 201 22.06 12.17 10.17
C VAL A 201 20.61 11.82 10.54
N GLY A 202 19.68 11.90 9.59
CA GLY A 202 18.27 11.58 9.80
C GLY A 202 18.06 10.11 10.19
N PHE A 203 18.70 9.20 9.45
CA PHE A 203 18.64 7.76 9.72
C PHE A 203 19.28 7.39 11.05
N GLN A 204 20.47 7.92 11.37
CA GLN A 204 21.14 7.64 12.65
C GLN A 204 20.30 8.09 13.86
N LYS A 205 19.57 9.19 13.73
CA LYS A 205 18.72 9.72 14.80
C LYS A 205 17.43 8.91 15.00
N GLN A 206 16.85 8.40 13.92
CA GLN A 206 15.47 7.86 13.94
C GLN A 206 15.39 6.34 13.78
N ILE A 207 16.37 5.71 13.12
CA ILE A 207 16.25 4.34 12.61
C ILE A 207 17.48 3.49 13.00
N GLY A 208 18.67 3.92 12.60
CA GLY A 208 19.91 3.18 12.85
C GLY A 208 21.08 3.62 11.96
N LYS A 209 22.22 2.95 12.11
CA LYS A 209 23.46 3.17 11.33
C LYS A 209 23.68 2.03 10.33
N VAL A 210 24.13 2.37 9.13
CA VAL A 210 24.62 1.42 8.11
C VAL A 210 25.97 0.83 8.54
N ARG A 211 26.25 -0.42 8.18
CA ARG A 211 27.55 -1.05 8.43
C ARG A 211 28.58 -0.53 7.44
N ASP A 212 29.75 -0.19 7.94
CA ASP A 212 30.95 0.04 7.12
C ASP A 212 31.53 -1.35 6.75
N VAL A 213 31.29 -1.79 5.51
CA VAL A 213 31.55 -3.18 5.10
C VAL A 213 33.01 -3.39 4.72
N ASP A 214 33.62 -2.41 4.05
CA ASP A 214 35.03 -2.45 3.60
C ASP A 214 35.99 -1.72 4.57
N GLY A 215 35.47 -1.06 5.60
CA GLY A 215 36.26 -0.44 6.66
C GLY A 215 36.86 0.91 6.26
N ASP A 216 36.39 1.51 5.17
CA ASP A 216 36.94 2.75 4.63
C ASP A 216 36.32 4.03 5.25
N GLY A 217 35.31 3.84 6.11
CA GLY A 217 34.60 4.88 6.86
C GLY A 217 33.58 5.68 6.05
N LYS A 218 33.33 5.37 4.78
CA LYS A 218 32.46 6.15 3.88
C LYS A 218 31.57 5.28 3.01
N PHE A 219 30.31 5.69 2.92
CA PHE A 219 29.36 5.06 2.01
C PHE A 219 29.75 5.31 0.55
N THR A 220 29.76 4.26 -0.28
CA THR A 220 30.15 4.37 -1.69
C THR A 220 28.92 4.57 -2.59
N ILE A 221 29.01 5.49 -3.54
CA ILE A 221 27.99 5.70 -4.58
C ILE A 221 28.64 5.55 -5.95
N LEU A 222 28.07 4.71 -6.81
CA LEU A 222 28.41 4.67 -8.23
C LEU A 222 27.33 5.36 -9.06
N LEU A 223 27.70 6.46 -9.73
CA LEU A 223 26.93 7.08 -10.81
C LEU A 223 27.27 6.41 -12.14
N THR A 224 26.29 5.77 -12.78
CA THR A 224 26.51 5.07 -14.05
C THR A 224 25.33 5.23 -15.04
N PRO A 225 25.60 5.43 -16.36
CA PRO A 225 24.57 5.47 -17.38
C PRO A 225 23.92 4.11 -17.66
N TRP A 226 24.51 3.01 -17.17
CA TRP A 226 23.96 1.66 -17.36
C TRP A 226 22.56 1.51 -16.78
N LEU A 227 22.26 2.22 -15.69
CA LEU A 227 20.95 2.20 -15.04
C LEU A 227 19.83 2.71 -15.96
N GLY A 228 20.15 3.54 -16.96
CA GLY A 228 19.19 3.98 -17.97
C GLY A 228 19.03 3.00 -19.15
N LYS A 229 19.81 1.92 -19.19
CA LYS A 229 19.94 1.00 -20.33
C LYS A 229 19.89 -0.48 -19.94
N LEU A 230 19.47 -0.80 -18.72
CA LEU A 230 19.44 -2.19 -18.24
C LEU A 230 18.56 -3.06 -19.14
N GLN A 231 18.94 -4.34 -19.26
CA GLN A 231 18.20 -5.32 -20.06
C GLN A 231 18.00 -4.88 -21.52
N GLY A 232 19.04 -4.27 -22.11
CA GLY A 232 18.99 -3.78 -23.49
C GLY A 232 18.07 -2.56 -23.68
N GLY A 233 17.91 -1.72 -22.65
CA GLY A 233 17.09 -0.50 -22.70
C GLY A 233 15.62 -0.70 -22.36
N LYS A 234 15.20 -1.91 -21.97
CA LYS A 234 13.82 -2.19 -21.54
C LYS A 234 13.51 -1.64 -20.15
N THR A 235 14.53 -1.52 -19.31
CA THR A 235 14.40 -1.07 -17.93
C THR A 235 15.31 0.11 -17.65
N SER A 236 14.73 1.18 -17.11
CA SER A 236 15.47 2.30 -16.53
C SER A 236 15.22 2.35 -15.02
N LEU A 237 16.29 2.45 -14.24
CA LEU A 237 16.27 2.65 -12.79
C LEU A 237 16.90 3.99 -12.46
N ASP A 238 16.37 4.66 -11.45
CA ASP A 238 16.95 5.89 -10.90
C ASP A 238 18.07 5.56 -9.91
N GLY A 239 17.90 4.48 -9.15
CA GLY A 239 18.89 3.91 -8.26
C GLY A 239 18.50 2.51 -7.81
N PHE A 240 19.44 1.81 -7.18
CA PHE A 240 19.17 0.59 -6.43
C PHE A 240 20.29 0.28 -5.42
N VAL A 241 19.96 -0.54 -4.43
CA VAL A 241 20.93 -1.23 -3.56
C VAL A 241 20.81 -2.73 -3.76
N ARG A 242 21.95 -3.42 -3.82
CA ARG A 242 22.00 -4.87 -3.97
C ARG A 242 22.61 -5.50 -2.71
N GLY A 243 21.84 -6.37 -2.05
CA GLY A 243 22.20 -6.95 -0.75
C GLY A 243 23.52 -7.71 -0.75
N CYS A 244 23.84 -8.47 -1.81
CA CYS A 244 25.10 -9.20 -1.91
C CYS A 244 26.35 -8.31 -1.97
N ASP A 245 26.23 -7.00 -2.23
CA ASP A 245 27.36 -6.07 -2.11
C ASP A 245 27.81 -5.89 -0.68
N PHE A 246 26.88 -6.04 0.26
CA PHE A 246 27.15 -5.88 1.69
C PHE A 246 27.70 -7.16 2.31
N ASP A 247 27.72 -8.32 1.62
CA ASP A 247 28.27 -9.56 2.17
C ASP A 247 29.76 -9.74 1.82
N PRO A 248 30.70 -9.68 2.79
CA PRO A 248 32.12 -9.84 2.53
C PRO A 248 32.50 -11.24 2.00
N ASN A 249 31.62 -12.24 2.12
CA ASN A 249 31.88 -13.61 1.68
C ASN A 249 31.47 -13.86 0.21
N VAL A 250 30.62 -13.00 -0.36
CA VAL A 250 30.23 -13.11 -1.77
C VAL A 250 31.43 -12.77 -2.64
N LYS A 251 31.71 -13.58 -3.66
CA LYS A 251 32.82 -13.36 -4.59
C LYS A 251 32.41 -12.41 -5.71
N LEU A 252 33.37 -11.66 -6.24
CA LEU A 252 33.20 -10.99 -7.53
C LEU A 252 32.84 -12.05 -8.60
N PRO A 253 31.97 -11.73 -9.58
CA PRO A 253 31.30 -10.43 -9.79
C PRO A 253 29.96 -10.28 -9.04
N PHE A 254 29.57 -11.27 -8.25
CA PHE A 254 28.23 -11.36 -7.64
C PHE A 254 27.99 -10.38 -6.48
N GLY A 255 29.02 -9.70 -5.99
CA GLY A 255 28.94 -8.70 -4.94
C GLY A 255 30.20 -7.86 -4.90
N GLN A 256 30.15 -6.69 -4.25
CA GLN A 256 31.24 -5.70 -4.23
C GLN A 256 32.02 -5.65 -2.91
N ARG A 257 31.48 -6.27 -1.86
CA ARG A 257 32.04 -6.29 -0.50
C ARG A 257 32.24 -4.88 0.07
N CYS A 258 31.30 -3.97 -0.19
CA CYS A 258 31.29 -2.61 0.35
C CYS A 258 29.86 -2.12 0.59
N ASP A 259 29.70 -1.12 1.46
CA ASP A 259 28.44 -0.43 1.65
C ASP A 259 28.24 0.60 0.55
N MET A 260 27.37 0.24 -0.40
CA MET A 260 27.18 1.06 -1.58
C MET A 260 25.75 1.10 -2.12
N MET A 261 25.52 2.08 -2.99
CA MET A 261 24.35 2.13 -3.88
C MET A 261 24.76 2.55 -5.30
N TYR A 262 23.89 2.22 -6.25
CA TYR A 262 24.02 2.61 -7.65
C TYR A 262 23.00 3.69 -7.96
N LEU A 263 23.40 4.72 -8.69
CA LEU A 263 22.55 5.84 -9.11
C LEU A 263 22.71 6.10 -10.61
N ASN A 264 21.61 6.49 -11.24
CA ASN A 264 21.61 6.85 -12.66
C ASN A 264 22.27 8.22 -12.87
N THR A 265 23.05 8.36 -13.94
CA THR A 265 23.68 9.65 -14.30
C THR A 265 22.68 10.71 -14.78
N GLN A 266 21.44 10.32 -15.10
CA GLN A 266 20.36 11.22 -15.54
C GLN A 266 19.60 11.89 -14.38
N LEU A 267 20.00 11.66 -13.13
CA LEU A 267 19.38 12.31 -11.98
C LEU A 267 19.66 13.82 -11.95
N GLU A 268 18.70 14.57 -11.43
CA GLU A 268 18.82 16.01 -11.23
C GLU A 268 18.78 16.37 -9.74
N PRO A 269 19.50 17.42 -9.29
CA PRO A 269 19.32 17.99 -7.96
C PRO A 269 17.85 18.32 -7.66
N GLY A 270 17.41 18.06 -6.43
CA GLY A 270 16.08 18.46 -5.98
C GLY A 270 15.40 17.47 -5.04
N LYS A 271 14.09 17.66 -4.84
CA LYS A 271 13.29 16.84 -3.91
C LYS A 271 13.23 15.37 -4.30
N HIS A 272 13.21 15.07 -5.61
CA HIS A 272 13.22 13.69 -6.10
C HIS A 272 14.50 12.97 -5.70
N LEU A 273 15.67 13.58 -5.95
CA LEU A 273 16.96 13.04 -5.55
C LEU A 273 17.01 12.78 -4.04
N GLN A 274 16.61 13.74 -3.20
CA GLN A 274 16.60 13.52 -1.75
C GLN A 274 15.70 12.34 -1.35
N SER A 275 14.53 12.19 -1.98
CA SER A 275 13.60 11.10 -1.68
C SER A 275 14.15 9.75 -2.13
N LEU A 276 14.72 9.68 -3.33
CA LEU A 276 15.39 8.49 -3.86
C LEU A 276 16.57 8.07 -2.96
N LEU A 277 17.45 8.99 -2.57
CA LEU A 277 18.59 8.68 -1.71
C LEU A 277 18.13 8.12 -0.36
N ALA A 278 17.07 8.70 0.22
CA ALA A 278 16.50 8.18 1.47
C ALA A 278 15.89 6.77 1.29
N HIS A 279 15.23 6.52 0.15
CA HIS A 279 14.68 5.21 -0.19
C HIS A 279 15.79 4.15 -0.28
N GLU A 280 16.79 4.39 -1.13
CA GLU A 280 17.89 3.45 -1.36
C GLU A 280 18.75 3.26 -0.11
N PHE A 281 19.02 4.33 0.64
CA PHE A 281 19.78 4.22 1.90
C PHE A 281 19.04 3.37 2.95
N THR A 282 17.72 3.28 2.89
CA THR A 282 16.95 2.39 3.75
C THR A 282 17.23 0.92 3.43
N HIS A 283 17.34 0.55 2.15
CA HIS A 283 17.73 -0.81 1.76
C HIS A 283 19.14 -1.14 2.24
N ALA A 284 20.09 -0.21 2.07
CA ALA A 284 21.45 -0.37 2.58
C ALA A 284 21.47 -0.62 4.10
N LEU A 285 20.65 0.11 4.86
CA LEU A 285 20.47 -0.10 6.29
C LEU A 285 19.91 -1.49 6.59
N LEU A 286 18.83 -1.89 5.91
CA LEU A 286 18.18 -3.18 6.15
C LEU A 286 19.13 -4.35 5.86
N PHE A 287 19.85 -4.30 4.73
CA PHE A 287 20.86 -5.31 4.38
C PHE A 287 21.99 -5.35 5.41
N SER A 288 22.45 -4.18 5.89
CA SER A 288 23.49 -4.10 6.93
C SER A 288 23.12 -4.80 8.23
N TYR A 289 21.84 -4.76 8.62
CA TYR A 289 21.37 -5.43 9.84
C TYR A 289 21.08 -6.92 9.66
N ARG A 290 20.58 -7.31 8.49
CA ARG A 290 20.13 -8.69 8.26
C ARG A 290 21.26 -9.61 7.81
N LEU A 291 22.25 -9.09 7.11
CA LEU A 291 23.41 -9.87 6.69
C LEU A 291 24.31 -10.23 7.86
N LYS A 292 24.95 -11.40 7.75
CA LYS A 292 25.84 -11.97 8.76
C LYS A 292 26.84 -10.93 9.27
N GLN A 293 26.82 -10.71 10.59
CA GLN A 293 27.84 -9.90 11.25
C GLN A 293 29.12 -10.74 11.37
N VAL A 294 30.27 -10.13 11.07
CA VAL A 294 31.57 -10.81 11.21
C VAL A 294 31.73 -11.24 12.68
N GLY A 295 31.93 -12.54 12.90
CA GLY A 295 32.07 -13.13 14.24
C GLY A 295 30.77 -13.61 14.91
N THR A 296 29.59 -13.44 14.30
CA THR A 296 28.33 -14.00 14.84
C THR A 296 27.89 -15.26 14.08
N LYS A 297 27.23 -16.18 14.79
CA LYS A 297 26.66 -17.41 14.21
C LYS A 297 25.29 -17.19 13.57
N THR A 298 24.73 -15.99 13.68
CA THR A 298 23.33 -15.70 13.30
C THR A 298 23.31 -14.81 12.06
N GLU A 299 22.98 -15.42 10.92
CA GLU A 299 22.49 -14.72 9.74
C GLU A 299 20.98 -14.57 9.89
N LEU A 300 20.45 -13.36 9.67
CA LEU A 300 19.01 -13.17 9.60
C LEU A 300 18.59 -13.38 8.15
N GLN A 301 17.43 -14.00 7.94
CA GLN A 301 16.86 -14.05 6.61
C GLN A 301 16.59 -12.63 6.09
N TYR A 302 16.74 -12.43 4.78
CA TYR A 302 16.27 -11.21 4.13
C TYR A 302 14.79 -10.98 4.45
N GLU A 303 14.42 -9.71 4.52
CA GLU A 303 13.02 -9.34 4.66
C GLU A 303 12.24 -9.73 3.40
N GLU A 304 10.96 -10.09 3.55
CA GLU A 304 10.11 -10.32 2.38
C GLU A 304 9.97 -9.01 1.59
N ASP A 305 9.94 -9.10 0.26
CA ASP A 305 9.99 -7.93 -0.63
C ASP A 305 8.96 -6.85 -0.27
N TRP A 306 7.70 -7.22 0.01
CA TRP A 306 6.66 -6.25 0.37
C TRP A 306 6.99 -5.42 1.62
N LEU A 307 7.62 -6.02 2.63
CA LEU A 307 7.92 -5.35 3.89
C LEU A 307 9.25 -4.60 3.81
N ASN A 308 10.24 -5.13 3.08
CA ASN A 308 11.47 -4.41 2.72
C ASN A 308 11.12 -3.07 2.05
N GLU A 309 10.21 -3.12 1.08
CA GLU A 309 9.76 -1.96 0.32
C GLU A 309 8.86 -1.02 1.13
N ALA A 310 8.00 -1.57 1.99
CA ALA A 310 7.24 -0.76 2.94
C ALA A 310 8.17 0.08 3.83
N ILE A 311 9.23 -0.55 4.35
CA ILE A 311 10.24 0.08 5.20
C ILE A 311 11.00 1.15 4.42
N ALA A 312 11.41 0.89 3.17
CA ALA A 312 12.08 1.86 2.31
C ALA A 312 11.21 3.08 1.96
N HIS A 313 9.94 2.85 1.61
CA HIS A 313 8.96 3.91 1.36
C HIS A 313 8.65 4.75 2.61
N LEU A 314 8.71 4.14 3.80
CA LEU A 314 8.61 4.89 5.04
C LEU A 314 9.90 5.68 5.32
N GLY A 315 11.07 5.09 5.06
CA GLY A 315 12.36 5.77 5.19
C GLY A 315 12.46 7.02 4.32
N GLU A 316 12.02 6.96 3.07
CA GLU A 316 11.91 8.15 2.21
C GLU A 316 10.87 9.15 2.72
N ASN A 317 9.76 8.72 3.36
CA ASN A 317 8.81 9.66 3.96
C ASN A 317 9.41 10.40 5.17
N LEU A 318 10.15 9.69 6.02
CA LEU A 318 10.69 10.23 7.28
C LEU A 318 11.95 11.07 7.09
N CYS A 319 12.81 10.66 6.16
CA CYS A 319 14.13 11.28 5.94
C CYS A 319 14.25 11.99 4.58
N GLY A 320 13.30 11.75 3.67
CA GLY A 320 13.16 12.52 2.43
C GLY A 320 12.45 13.85 2.64
N ASN A 321 12.22 14.57 1.55
CA ASN A 321 11.54 15.88 1.55
C ASN A 321 10.59 16.04 0.36
N GLY A 322 9.94 14.94 -0.03
CA GLY A 322 9.09 14.88 -1.21
C GLY A 322 8.10 13.73 -1.16
N TRP A 323 7.06 13.85 -1.99
CA TRP A 323 6.03 12.82 -2.18
C TRP A 323 6.06 12.22 -3.59
N SER A 324 6.98 12.66 -4.46
CA SER A 324 6.99 12.34 -5.89
C SER A 324 7.12 10.85 -6.21
N ASN A 325 7.61 10.03 -5.26
CA ASN A 325 7.65 8.57 -5.42
C ASN A 325 6.40 7.86 -4.83
N LEU A 326 5.63 8.52 -3.97
CA LEU A 326 4.54 7.92 -3.19
C LEU A 326 3.15 8.39 -3.60
N ASP A 327 2.99 9.66 -3.97
CA ASP A 327 1.69 10.28 -4.22
C ASP A 327 0.85 9.52 -5.26
N TYR A 328 1.41 9.32 -6.45
CA TYR A 328 0.75 8.57 -7.52
C TYR A 328 0.57 7.08 -7.17
N ARG A 329 1.46 6.48 -6.38
CA ARG A 329 1.37 5.07 -5.97
C ARG A 329 0.22 4.84 -4.99
N ILE A 330 0.11 5.73 -4.01
CA ILE A 330 -0.97 5.74 -3.02
C ILE A 330 -2.30 6.00 -3.71
N SER A 331 -2.34 7.00 -4.60
CA SER A 331 -3.51 7.28 -5.44
C SER A 331 -3.95 6.01 -6.18
N ARG A 332 -3.01 5.35 -6.87
CA ARG A 332 -3.29 4.14 -7.66
C ARG A 332 -3.88 3.02 -6.82
N PHE A 333 -3.34 2.81 -5.61
CA PHE A 333 -3.87 1.81 -4.68
C PHE A 333 -5.31 2.13 -4.28
N LEU A 334 -5.58 3.37 -3.84
CA LEU A 334 -6.90 3.78 -3.34
C LEU A 334 -8.00 3.73 -4.41
N GLU A 335 -7.64 3.83 -5.69
CA GLU A 335 -8.57 3.70 -6.83
C GLU A 335 -9.10 2.28 -7.05
N SER A 336 -8.30 1.26 -6.72
CA SER A 336 -8.65 -0.14 -6.99
C SER A 336 -7.96 -1.08 -6.00
N PRO A 337 -8.23 -0.94 -4.69
CA PRO A 337 -7.53 -1.68 -3.64
C PRO A 337 -7.63 -3.20 -3.81
N GLN A 338 -8.70 -3.70 -4.44
CA GLN A 338 -8.93 -5.13 -4.69
C GLN A 338 -7.95 -5.75 -5.71
N ASN A 339 -7.28 -4.92 -6.50
CA ASN A 339 -6.33 -5.34 -7.54
C ASN A 339 -4.88 -5.35 -7.07
N TYR A 340 -4.60 -4.86 -5.86
CA TYR A 340 -3.25 -4.63 -5.37
C TYR A 340 -3.00 -5.43 -4.08
N PRO A 341 -2.40 -6.63 -4.18
CA PRO A 341 -2.07 -7.43 -3.01
C PRO A 341 -1.07 -6.70 -2.12
N LEU A 342 -1.29 -6.78 -0.81
CA LEU A 342 -0.38 -6.22 0.19
C LEU A 342 0.89 -7.06 0.36
N VAL A 343 0.75 -8.39 0.38
CA VAL A 343 1.84 -9.33 0.74
C VAL A 343 2.32 -10.06 -0.51
N VAL A 344 3.28 -9.45 -1.22
CA VAL A 344 3.98 -10.08 -2.35
C VAL A 344 5.39 -10.43 -1.89
N ASN A 345 5.67 -11.73 -1.75
CA ASN A 345 6.91 -12.20 -1.14
C ASN A 345 8.13 -12.05 -2.05
N ASP A 346 7.93 -12.18 -3.37
CA ASP A 346 8.95 -12.04 -4.40
C ASP A 346 8.35 -11.25 -5.57
N TYR A 347 8.57 -9.93 -5.58
CA TYR A 347 8.00 -9.05 -6.61
C TYR A 347 8.45 -9.43 -8.01
N TYR A 348 9.70 -9.89 -8.15
CA TYR A 348 10.29 -10.23 -9.43
C TYR A 348 9.60 -11.46 -10.03
N ARG A 349 9.53 -12.57 -9.27
CA ARG A 349 8.90 -13.82 -9.73
C ARG A 349 7.40 -13.67 -9.97
N SER A 350 6.70 -12.88 -9.17
CA SER A 350 5.27 -12.62 -9.36
C SER A 350 4.95 -11.68 -10.53
N GLY A 351 5.97 -11.14 -11.23
CA GLY A 351 5.79 -10.13 -12.28
C GLY A 351 5.16 -8.82 -11.78
N MET A 352 5.22 -8.57 -10.46
CA MET A 352 4.66 -7.38 -9.80
C MET A 352 5.76 -6.40 -9.39
N TRP A 353 6.99 -6.61 -9.86
CA TRP A 353 8.10 -5.68 -9.76
C TRP A 353 7.65 -4.29 -10.22
N ARG A 354 7.84 -3.31 -9.33
CA ARG A 354 7.46 -1.89 -9.53
C ARG A 354 5.96 -1.61 -9.67
N ASN A 355 5.07 -2.56 -9.35
CA ASN A 355 3.63 -2.31 -9.38
C ASN A 355 3.27 -1.16 -8.43
N HIS A 356 2.81 -0.04 -9.00
CA HIS A 356 2.57 1.20 -8.27
C HIS A 356 1.55 1.03 -7.14
N GLY A 357 0.45 0.33 -7.38
CA GLY A 357 -0.58 0.12 -6.36
C GLY A 357 -0.11 -0.80 -5.23
N CYS A 358 0.66 -1.86 -5.49
CA CYS A 358 1.23 -2.71 -4.42
C CYS A 358 2.20 -1.91 -3.53
N ARG A 359 3.03 -1.04 -4.13
CA ARG A 359 3.93 -0.15 -3.39
C ARG A 359 3.18 0.91 -2.58
N GLY A 360 2.08 1.45 -3.12
CA GLY A 360 1.19 2.33 -2.36
C GLY A 360 0.53 1.62 -1.16
N ALA A 361 0.09 0.37 -1.36
CA ALA A 361 -0.53 -0.45 -0.31
C ALA A 361 0.43 -0.72 0.85
N THR A 362 1.66 -1.16 0.54
CA THR A 362 2.70 -1.50 1.53
C THR A 362 3.10 -0.30 2.37
N TYR A 363 3.32 0.87 1.74
CA TYR A 363 3.55 2.12 2.45
C TYR A 363 2.38 2.47 3.38
N LEU A 364 1.14 2.51 2.86
CA LEU A 364 -0.02 2.90 3.67
C LEU A 364 -0.26 1.96 4.85
N PHE A 365 -0.04 0.66 4.66
CA PHE A 365 -0.16 -0.32 5.72
C PHE A 365 0.89 -0.08 6.83
N LEU A 366 2.17 0.04 6.48
CA LEU A 366 3.21 0.24 7.49
C LEU A 366 3.10 1.63 8.16
N ARG A 367 2.71 2.67 7.39
CA ARG A 367 2.42 3.99 7.95
C ARG A 367 1.29 3.91 8.97
N TRP A 368 0.21 3.22 8.65
CA TRP A 368 -0.89 2.98 9.60
C TRP A 368 -0.40 2.23 10.84
N VAL A 369 0.41 1.18 10.70
CA VAL A 369 1.00 0.46 11.84
C VAL A 369 1.78 1.43 12.74
N ILE A 370 2.60 2.30 12.19
CA ILE A 370 3.36 3.27 13.00
C ILE A 370 2.47 4.31 13.67
N ASP A 371 1.43 4.78 12.99
CA ASP A 371 0.45 5.68 13.57
C ASP A 371 -0.28 5.01 14.76
N GLN A 372 -0.45 3.67 14.76
CA GLN A 372 -1.09 2.93 15.85
C GLN A 372 -0.13 2.55 17.00
N TYR A 373 1.10 2.15 16.69
CA TYR A 373 2.02 1.48 17.63
C TYR A 373 3.26 2.30 18.00
N GLY A 374 3.51 3.41 17.30
CA GLY A 374 4.69 4.26 17.47
C GLY A 374 5.78 3.99 16.43
N ILE A 375 6.71 4.94 16.31
CA ILE A 375 7.81 4.88 15.34
C ILE A 375 8.86 3.82 15.72
N GLU A 376 8.88 3.43 16.99
CA GLU A 376 9.74 2.44 17.61
C GLU A 376 9.53 1.03 17.04
N VAL A 377 8.41 0.80 16.35
CA VAL A 377 8.19 -0.41 15.54
C VAL A 377 9.24 -0.55 14.44
N LEU A 378 9.69 0.55 13.84
CA LEU A 378 10.62 0.51 12.69
C LEU A 378 11.97 -0.14 13.03
N PRO A 379 12.71 0.28 14.07
CA PRO A 379 13.94 -0.41 14.45
C PRO A 379 13.69 -1.86 14.91
N GLN A 380 12.52 -2.17 15.49
CA GLN A 380 12.18 -3.54 15.88
C GLN A 380 11.98 -4.45 14.66
N LEU A 381 11.39 -3.95 13.57
CA LEU A 381 11.22 -4.68 12.32
C LEU A 381 12.57 -4.95 11.65
N ILE A 382 13.43 -3.92 11.57
CA ILE A 382 14.74 -3.99 10.90
C ILE A 382 15.66 -5.03 11.57
N GLN A 383 15.65 -5.09 12.90
CA GLN A 383 16.53 -5.95 13.69
C GLN A 383 15.90 -7.31 14.04
N SER A 384 14.73 -7.61 13.48
CA SER A 384 13.97 -8.81 13.82
C SER A 384 14.58 -10.07 13.23
N PRO A 385 14.67 -11.18 14.00
CA PRO A 385 15.17 -12.45 13.49
C PRO A 385 14.19 -13.16 12.54
N VAL A 386 12.98 -12.63 12.40
CA VAL A 386 11.95 -13.12 11.48
C VAL A 386 11.67 -12.07 10.39
N ASN A 387 10.97 -12.48 9.35
CA ASN A 387 10.59 -11.66 8.20
C ASN A 387 9.08 -11.78 7.93
N GLY A 388 8.61 -10.96 7.00
CA GLY A 388 7.26 -10.99 6.47
C GLY A 388 6.17 -10.72 7.50
N LYS A 389 5.05 -11.41 7.32
CA LYS A 389 3.90 -11.33 8.23
C LYS A 389 4.29 -11.62 9.68
N GLN A 390 5.13 -12.64 9.91
CA GLN A 390 5.58 -13.01 11.25
C GLN A 390 6.34 -11.88 11.95
N ASN A 391 7.08 -11.07 11.19
CA ASN A 391 7.78 -9.91 11.73
C ASN A 391 6.80 -8.86 12.27
N ILE A 392 5.78 -8.51 11.49
CA ILE A 392 4.73 -7.58 11.89
C ILE A 392 3.92 -8.11 13.07
N GLU A 393 3.57 -9.40 13.08
CA GLU A 393 2.86 -10.04 14.20
C GLU A 393 3.68 -10.01 15.48
N ARG A 394 5.00 -10.23 15.37
CA ARG A 394 5.92 -10.21 16.50
C ARG A 394 5.99 -8.84 17.16
N VAL A 395 6.05 -7.75 16.39
CA VAL A 395 6.21 -6.38 16.92
C VAL A 395 4.89 -5.78 17.40
N THR A 396 3.77 -6.13 16.77
CA THR A 396 2.43 -5.61 17.12
C THR A 396 1.67 -6.48 18.13
N LYS A 397 2.07 -7.74 18.29
CA LYS A 397 1.38 -8.77 19.12
C LYS A 397 -0.04 -9.12 18.63
N LEU A 398 -0.43 -8.70 17.43
CA LEU A 398 -1.66 -9.11 16.78
C LEU A 398 -1.37 -9.99 15.58
N SER A 399 -2.31 -10.88 15.22
CA SER A 399 -2.20 -11.63 13.98
C SER A 399 -2.31 -10.70 12.77
N PHE A 400 -1.67 -11.09 11.66
CA PHE A 400 -1.74 -10.34 10.41
C PHE A 400 -3.20 -10.22 9.93
N ALA A 401 -3.99 -11.27 10.09
CA ALA A 401 -5.41 -11.30 9.74
C ALA A 401 -6.23 -10.22 10.50
N GLU A 402 -5.88 -9.96 11.76
CA GLU A 402 -6.51 -8.90 12.55
C GLU A 402 -6.01 -7.52 12.12
N LEU A 403 -4.70 -7.33 11.98
CA LEU A 403 -4.11 -6.06 11.53
C LEU A 403 -4.64 -5.65 10.15
N PHE A 404 -4.72 -6.58 9.22
CA PHE A 404 -5.24 -6.35 7.88
C PHE A 404 -6.70 -5.91 7.92
N ARG A 405 -7.54 -6.54 8.74
CA ARG A 405 -8.93 -6.10 8.95
C ARG A 405 -8.99 -4.68 9.51
N ARG A 406 -8.24 -4.41 10.58
CA ARG A 406 -8.22 -3.09 11.25
C ARG A 406 -7.75 -1.98 10.31
N TRP A 407 -6.71 -2.25 9.52
CA TRP A 407 -6.20 -1.31 8.52
C TRP A 407 -7.26 -0.97 7.48
N ASN A 408 -7.92 -1.98 6.89
CA ASN A 408 -8.96 -1.74 5.89
C ASN A 408 -10.14 -0.95 6.47
N VAL A 409 -10.57 -1.25 7.69
CA VAL A 409 -11.60 -0.48 8.37
C VAL A 409 -11.14 0.96 8.65
N SER A 410 -9.90 1.14 9.11
CA SER A 410 -9.33 2.47 9.35
C SER A 410 -9.28 3.33 8.08
N MET A 411 -8.85 2.75 6.96
CA MET A 411 -8.86 3.45 5.67
C MET A 411 -10.27 3.87 5.28
N PHE A 412 -11.25 2.98 5.46
CA PHE A 412 -12.64 3.24 5.11
C PHE A 412 -13.28 4.34 5.98
N MET A 413 -13.06 4.28 7.30
CA MET A 413 -13.66 5.19 8.27
C MET A 413 -12.98 6.57 8.32
N SER A 414 -11.80 6.74 7.70
CA SER A 414 -11.08 8.03 7.62
C SER A 414 -11.91 9.18 7.04
N ARG A 415 -13.03 8.89 6.34
CA ARG A 415 -13.96 9.88 5.76
C ARG A 415 -14.65 10.79 6.77
N GLN A 416 -14.66 10.39 8.03
CA GLN A 416 -15.37 11.05 9.13
C GLN A 416 -14.42 11.86 10.04
N GLU A 417 -13.12 11.89 9.75
CA GLU A 417 -12.16 12.59 10.60
C GLU A 417 -12.38 14.11 10.50
N LYS A 418 -13.02 14.66 11.54
CA LYS A 418 -13.05 16.09 11.80
C LYS A 418 -11.62 16.52 12.10
N THR A 419 -11.13 17.53 11.39
CA THR A 419 -9.91 18.28 11.75
C THR A 419 -10.15 18.98 13.08
N LYS A 420 -10.06 18.25 14.21
CA LYS A 420 -10.06 18.85 15.53
C LYS A 420 -8.64 19.26 15.85
N ASN A 421 -8.45 20.54 16.20
CA ASN A 421 -7.25 21.12 16.80
C ASN A 421 -7.00 20.51 18.19
N THR A 422 -6.67 19.23 18.25
CA THR A 422 -6.23 18.58 19.48
C THR A 422 -4.95 17.83 19.18
N SER A 423 -4.00 17.92 20.09
CA SER A 423 -2.62 17.43 20.12
C SER A 423 -2.38 15.94 19.83
N GLN A 424 -3.33 15.23 19.22
CA GLN A 424 -3.08 13.95 18.57
C GLN A 424 -2.26 14.21 17.31
N LYS A 425 -1.10 13.53 17.18
CA LYS A 425 -0.31 13.50 15.94
C LYS A 425 -1.25 13.40 14.74
N GLU A 426 -1.19 14.37 13.83
CA GLU A 426 -2.06 14.42 12.65
C GLU A 426 -1.98 13.07 11.90
N ARG A 427 -3.11 12.36 11.86
CA ARG A 427 -3.23 11.12 11.10
C ARG A 427 -3.08 11.41 9.61
N PHE A 428 -2.58 10.42 8.87
CA PHE A 428 -2.40 10.55 7.44
C PHE A 428 -3.74 10.79 6.72
N ASN A 429 -3.91 11.96 6.10
CA ASN A 429 -5.16 12.36 5.48
C ASN A 429 -5.35 11.69 4.10
N LEU A 430 -6.21 10.67 4.04
CA LEU A 430 -6.53 9.94 2.81
C LEU A 430 -7.49 10.67 1.84
N TRP A 431 -8.01 11.84 2.22
CA TRP A 431 -9.04 12.55 1.44
C TRP A 431 -8.57 13.88 0.85
N GLY A 432 -7.34 14.31 1.18
CA GLY A 432 -6.75 15.55 0.70
C GLY A 432 -5.82 15.39 -0.51
N LYS A 433 -5.14 16.49 -0.84
CA LYS A 433 -4.01 16.51 -1.77
C LYS A 433 -2.76 15.97 -1.07
N LEU A 434 -2.01 15.11 -1.75
CA LEU A 434 -0.71 14.60 -1.35
C LEU A 434 0.26 14.76 -2.51
N GLY A 435 1.35 15.50 -2.34
CA GLY A 435 2.18 15.90 -3.48
C GLY A 435 1.32 16.60 -4.51
N GLU A 436 1.32 16.12 -5.76
CA GLU A 436 0.46 16.65 -6.83
C GLU A 436 -0.89 15.94 -6.99
N TRP A 437 -1.18 14.93 -6.16
CA TRP A 437 -2.29 14.00 -6.38
C TRP A 437 -3.43 14.18 -5.38
N ASN A 438 -4.66 13.93 -5.82
CA ASN A 438 -5.84 13.91 -4.95
C ASN A 438 -6.19 12.48 -4.56
N LEU A 439 -6.14 12.17 -3.27
CA LEU A 439 -6.33 10.79 -2.79
C LEU A 439 -7.80 10.37 -2.80
N ALA A 440 -8.71 11.28 -2.45
CA ALA A 440 -10.16 11.09 -2.48
C ALA A 440 -10.71 9.87 -1.68
N GLY A 441 -9.95 9.36 -0.72
CA GLY A 441 -10.29 8.17 0.07
C GLY A 441 -10.21 6.87 -0.72
N VAL A 442 -10.59 5.76 -0.09
CA VAL A 442 -10.67 4.46 -0.76
C VAL A 442 -11.90 4.37 -1.68
N ALA A 443 -11.73 3.84 -2.88
CA ALA A 443 -12.82 3.68 -3.84
C ALA A 443 -13.80 2.59 -3.42
N THR A 444 -15.10 2.83 -3.68
CA THR A 444 -16.20 1.91 -3.35
C THR A 444 -16.91 1.42 -4.60
N ILE A 445 -17.27 0.13 -4.62
CA ILE A 445 -18.08 -0.52 -5.64
C ILE A 445 -19.56 -0.38 -5.24
N PRO A 446 -20.39 0.38 -5.98
CA PRO A 446 -21.80 0.46 -5.67
C PRO A 446 -22.52 -0.86 -6.01
N TRP A 447 -23.41 -1.28 -5.13
CA TRP A 447 -24.32 -2.42 -5.36
C TRP A 447 -25.72 -2.05 -4.89
N ASN A 448 -26.67 -2.03 -5.82
CA ASN A 448 -28.09 -1.89 -5.51
C ASN A 448 -28.72 -3.27 -5.57
N SER A 449 -29.04 -3.86 -4.42
CA SER A 449 -29.51 -5.24 -4.30
C SER A 449 -30.91 -5.48 -4.86
N ASP A 450 -31.65 -4.44 -5.19
CA ASP A 450 -32.96 -4.56 -5.83
C ASP A 450 -32.87 -4.57 -7.35
N ARG A 451 -31.92 -3.81 -7.90
CA ARG A 451 -31.66 -3.77 -9.35
C ARG A 451 -30.77 -4.91 -9.81
N GLU A 452 -29.84 -5.34 -8.97
CA GLU A 452 -28.84 -6.35 -9.28
C GLU A 452 -28.83 -7.40 -8.16
N LYS A 453 -29.52 -8.52 -8.37
CA LYS A 453 -29.62 -9.57 -7.34
C LYS A 453 -28.32 -10.32 -7.09
N THR A 454 -27.40 -10.30 -8.06
CA THR A 454 -26.07 -10.92 -7.94
C THR A 454 -25.02 -9.93 -8.40
N LYS A 455 -24.03 -9.64 -7.55
CA LYS A 455 -22.83 -8.89 -7.85
C LYS A 455 -21.62 -9.81 -7.81
N LYS A 456 -20.80 -9.78 -8.86
CA LYS A 456 -19.49 -10.45 -8.84
C LYS A 456 -18.38 -9.42 -8.70
N ILE A 457 -17.42 -9.71 -7.83
CA ILE A 457 -16.21 -8.91 -7.67
C ILE A 457 -14.99 -9.83 -7.75
N SER A 458 -13.87 -9.30 -8.25
CA SER A 458 -12.58 -9.98 -8.22
C SER A 458 -11.69 -9.33 -7.16
N VAL A 459 -11.10 -10.14 -6.29
CA VAL A 459 -10.22 -9.68 -5.20
C VAL A 459 -8.95 -10.51 -5.23
N LYS A 460 -7.79 -9.86 -5.34
CA LYS A 460 -6.50 -10.55 -5.20
C LYS A 460 -6.26 -11.02 -3.76
N GLY A 461 -5.42 -12.05 -3.58
CA GLY A 461 -4.98 -12.43 -2.24
C GLY A 461 -4.32 -11.28 -1.50
N THR A 462 -4.60 -11.12 -0.21
CA THR A 462 -4.17 -9.97 0.61
C THR A 462 -4.60 -8.60 0.05
N ALA A 463 -5.74 -8.54 -0.62
CA ALA A 463 -6.38 -7.32 -1.10
C ALA A 463 -7.85 -7.22 -0.60
N SER A 464 -8.46 -6.05 -0.79
CA SER A 464 -9.82 -5.76 -0.29
C SER A 464 -10.67 -4.99 -1.30
N ALA A 465 -11.93 -5.39 -1.42
CA ALA A 465 -12.97 -4.61 -2.09
C ALA A 465 -13.87 -3.94 -1.05
N PHE A 466 -14.28 -2.71 -1.33
CA PHE A 466 -15.20 -1.94 -0.49
C PHE A 466 -16.50 -1.80 -1.27
N VAL A 467 -17.56 -2.44 -0.81
CA VAL A 467 -18.86 -2.49 -1.49
C VAL A 467 -19.86 -1.64 -0.74
N HIS A 468 -20.45 -0.67 -1.43
CA HIS A 468 -21.50 0.16 -0.90
C HIS A 468 -22.86 -0.39 -1.32
N LEU A 469 -23.59 -0.97 -0.36
CA LEU A 469 -24.83 -1.71 -0.54
C LEU A 469 -26.06 -0.85 -0.21
N LYS A 470 -26.95 -0.71 -1.20
CA LYS A 470 -28.26 -0.05 -1.08
C LYS A 470 -29.41 -0.98 -1.42
N GLY A 471 -30.54 -0.78 -0.76
CA GLY A 471 -31.83 -1.41 -1.07
C GLY A 471 -32.99 -0.43 -0.85
N THR A 472 -34.19 -0.81 -1.26
CA THR A 472 -35.41 0.01 -1.37
C THR A 472 -36.28 -0.05 -0.12
N GLY A 473 -35.96 -0.96 0.82
CA GLY A 473 -36.76 -1.17 2.03
C GLY A 473 -38.17 -1.68 1.77
N ASN A 474 -38.49 -2.11 0.55
CA ASN A 474 -39.79 -2.70 0.18
C ASN A 474 -40.06 -4.04 0.88
N THR A 475 -39.02 -4.67 1.42
CA THR A 475 -39.11 -5.90 2.20
C THR A 475 -38.43 -5.66 3.55
N PRO A 476 -38.95 -6.24 4.64
CA PRO A 476 -38.43 -5.96 5.98
C PRO A 476 -36.96 -6.37 6.12
N TYR A 477 -36.53 -7.42 5.40
CA TYR A 477 -35.16 -7.91 5.40
C TYR A 477 -34.70 -8.36 4.01
N GLN A 478 -33.39 -8.35 3.80
CA GLN A 478 -32.74 -9.08 2.71
C GLN A 478 -31.61 -9.94 3.26
N ARG A 479 -31.54 -11.16 2.77
CA ARG A 479 -30.44 -12.10 2.99
C ARG A 479 -29.34 -11.81 1.99
N ILE A 480 -28.21 -11.35 2.51
CA ILE A 480 -26.97 -11.15 1.77
C ILE A 480 -26.11 -12.39 1.95
N THR A 481 -25.83 -13.09 0.84
CA THR A 481 -24.89 -14.22 0.82
C THR A 481 -23.61 -13.80 0.11
N ILE A 482 -22.46 -14.07 0.72
CA ILE A 482 -21.15 -13.81 0.10
C ILE A 482 -20.44 -15.16 0.01
N GLN A 483 -20.06 -15.55 -1.20
CA GLN A 483 -19.45 -16.84 -1.48
C GLN A 483 -18.16 -16.67 -2.27
N ALA A 484 -17.10 -17.34 -1.84
CA ALA A 484 -15.83 -17.38 -2.53
C ALA A 484 -15.34 -18.84 -2.67
N LYS A 485 -14.36 -19.05 -3.56
CA LYS A 485 -13.72 -20.37 -3.71
C LYS A 485 -12.81 -20.69 -2.51
N PRO A 486 -12.61 -21.98 -2.17
CA PRO A 486 -11.60 -22.39 -1.19
C PRO A 486 -10.22 -21.78 -1.48
N GLY A 487 -9.51 -21.39 -0.43
CA GLY A 487 -8.20 -20.73 -0.53
C GLY A 487 -8.25 -19.20 -0.51
N THR A 488 -9.44 -18.60 -0.69
CA THR A 488 -9.65 -17.15 -0.54
C THR A 488 -9.31 -16.66 0.87
N GLN A 489 -9.55 -17.50 1.90
CA GLN A 489 -9.43 -17.09 3.30
C GLN A 489 -10.21 -15.80 3.56
N LEU A 490 -11.48 -15.83 3.16
CA LEU A 490 -12.38 -14.69 3.11
C LEU A 490 -12.52 -14.02 4.48
N GLN A 491 -12.42 -12.70 4.47
CA GLN A 491 -12.78 -11.84 5.58
C GLN A 491 -13.87 -10.88 5.14
N VAL A 492 -14.92 -10.76 5.96
CA VAL A 492 -15.97 -9.77 5.75
C VAL A 492 -16.14 -8.91 7.00
N THR A 493 -16.17 -7.60 6.82
CA THR A 493 -16.60 -6.62 7.83
C THR A 493 -17.79 -5.87 7.26
N PHE A 494 -18.82 -5.60 8.07
CA PHE A 494 -19.91 -4.74 7.65
C PHE A 494 -20.06 -3.55 8.59
N ILE A 495 -20.57 -2.45 8.04
CA ILE A 495 -20.84 -1.20 8.75
C ILE A 495 -22.24 -0.73 8.34
N ARG A 496 -23.02 -0.29 9.33
CA ARG A 496 -24.36 0.28 9.11
C ARG A 496 -24.28 1.81 9.02
N HIS A 497 -24.87 2.37 7.97
CA HIS A 497 -24.89 3.80 7.67
C HIS A 497 -26.30 4.33 7.55
N ARG A 498 -26.53 5.56 8.03
CA ARG A 498 -27.79 6.24 7.74
C ARG A 498 -27.82 6.61 6.27
N ALA A 499 -28.84 6.13 5.55
CA ALA A 499 -29.19 6.67 4.25
C ALA A 499 -29.43 8.17 4.43
N LYS A 500 -28.77 8.97 3.60
CA LYS A 500 -28.91 10.42 3.68
C LYS A 500 -30.34 10.78 3.24
N GLN A 501 -31.21 11.14 4.19
CA GLN A 501 -32.60 11.51 3.92
C GLN A 501 -32.67 12.62 2.84
N ASN A 502 -33.56 12.44 1.86
CA ASN A 502 -33.91 13.37 0.78
C ASN A 502 -32.83 13.67 -0.27
N SER A 503 -32.51 12.70 -1.11
CA SER A 503 -32.80 12.83 -2.55
C SER A 503 -32.86 11.45 -3.21
N SER A 504 -33.94 11.21 -3.94
CA SER A 504 -34.09 10.14 -4.90
C SER A 504 -32.81 9.98 -5.73
N SER A 505 -32.15 8.83 -5.61
CA SER A 505 -30.98 8.41 -6.40
C SER A 505 -29.82 9.41 -6.50
N SER A 506 -28.92 9.47 -5.52
CA SER A 506 -27.61 10.08 -5.76
C SER A 506 -26.52 9.54 -4.84
N THR A 507 -25.85 8.46 -5.25
CA THR A 507 -24.39 8.57 -5.29
C THR A 507 -24.10 9.83 -6.08
N SER A 508 -23.22 10.72 -5.59
CA SER A 508 -22.68 11.85 -6.35
C SER A 508 -22.08 11.30 -7.65
N LYS A 509 -22.93 11.16 -8.66
CA LYS A 509 -22.55 10.87 -10.03
C LYS A 509 -22.08 12.19 -10.57
N ILE A 510 -20.81 12.28 -10.95
CA ILE A 510 -20.46 13.15 -12.06
C ILE A 510 -21.33 12.63 -13.22
N MET A 511 -22.40 13.36 -13.52
CA MET A 511 -23.45 12.88 -14.42
C MET A 511 -22.96 12.89 -15.87
N HIS A 512 -22.09 13.84 -16.22
CA HIS A 512 -21.55 14.01 -17.55
C HIS A 512 -20.30 14.86 -17.48
N VAL A 513 -19.20 14.42 -18.11
CA VAL A 513 -18.12 15.32 -18.50
C VAL A 513 -18.30 15.58 -19.99
N ALA A 514 -18.88 16.73 -20.32
CA ALA A 514 -19.01 17.18 -21.70
C ALA A 514 -17.68 17.75 -22.17
N ARG A 515 -17.19 17.24 -23.30
CA ARG A 515 -15.98 17.72 -23.96
C ARG A 515 -16.36 18.81 -24.95
N THR A 516 -15.91 20.03 -24.69
CA THR A 516 -15.96 21.12 -25.68
C THR A 516 -14.55 21.68 -25.80
N THR A 517 -13.86 21.30 -26.86
CA THR A 517 -12.57 21.86 -27.22
C THR A 517 -12.78 23.05 -28.12
N ALA A 518 -12.48 24.23 -27.60
CA ALA A 518 -11.98 25.35 -28.36
C ALA A 518 -10.55 25.62 -27.84
N GLY A 519 -9.54 24.97 -28.42
CA GLY A 519 -8.13 25.07 -27.99
C GLY A 519 -7.72 24.17 -26.80
N ASP A 520 -6.75 24.63 -26.00
CA ASP A 520 -6.03 23.89 -24.92
C ASP A 520 -6.83 23.67 -23.61
N VAL A 521 -8.16 23.76 -23.62
CA VAL A 521 -8.99 23.77 -22.40
C VAL A 521 -9.81 22.49 -22.30
N LEU A 522 -9.71 21.79 -21.15
CA LEU A 522 -10.63 20.71 -20.81
C LEU A 522 -11.75 21.23 -19.92
N GLU A 523 -12.99 21.10 -20.40
CA GLU A 523 -14.21 21.41 -19.65
C GLU A 523 -14.71 20.15 -18.93
N VAL A 524 -14.97 20.27 -17.63
CA VAL A 524 -15.52 19.21 -16.79
C VAL A 524 -16.75 19.73 -16.05
N ASP A 525 -17.92 19.23 -16.43
CA ASP A 525 -19.17 19.54 -15.75
C ASP A 525 -19.38 18.58 -14.56
N ILE A 526 -19.24 19.08 -13.33
CA ILE A 526 -19.50 18.31 -12.12
C ILE A 526 -20.91 18.66 -11.64
N GLN A 527 -21.85 17.77 -11.94
CA GLN A 527 -23.19 17.83 -11.38
C GLN A 527 -23.23 17.05 -10.07
N TYR A 528 -23.75 17.65 -8.99
CA TYR A 528 -23.99 16.97 -7.73
C TYR A 528 -25.30 17.45 -7.13
N ASN A 529 -26.09 16.51 -6.61
CA ASN A 529 -27.45 16.78 -6.17
C ASN A 529 -27.51 16.87 -4.64
N SER A 530 -27.18 18.04 -4.08
CA SER A 530 -27.41 18.28 -2.65
C SER A 530 -27.24 19.75 -2.26
N LYS A 531 -28.28 20.34 -1.65
CA LYS A 531 -28.09 21.51 -0.77
C LYS A 531 -27.18 21.08 0.39
N GLY A 532 -26.11 21.84 0.65
CA GLY A 532 -25.27 21.64 1.85
C GLY A 532 -23.93 20.92 1.65
N TYR A 533 -23.50 20.63 0.42
CA TYR A 533 -22.13 20.17 0.14
C TYR A 533 -21.31 21.26 -0.52
N ARG A 534 -20.01 21.28 -0.23
CA ARG A 534 -19.01 22.08 -0.93
C ARG A 534 -17.98 21.16 -1.58
N ILE A 535 -17.47 21.55 -2.74
CA ILE A 535 -16.30 20.90 -3.33
C ILE A 535 -15.05 21.33 -2.55
N GLU A 536 -14.23 20.37 -2.14
CA GLU A 536 -12.96 20.61 -1.43
C GLU A 536 -11.76 20.42 -2.35
N THR A 537 -11.76 19.36 -3.17
CA THR A 537 -10.73 19.12 -4.19
C THR A 537 -11.36 18.61 -5.48
N ILE A 538 -10.74 18.96 -6.60
CA ILE A 538 -10.99 18.33 -7.91
C ILE A 538 -9.64 18.00 -8.53
N SER A 539 -9.51 16.81 -9.10
CA SER A 539 -8.34 16.45 -9.90
C SER A 539 -8.69 15.75 -11.20
N ILE A 540 -7.76 15.86 -12.14
CA ILE A 540 -7.70 15.07 -13.36
C ILE A 540 -6.33 14.42 -13.39
N GLU A 541 -6.30 13.12 -13.60
CA GLU A 541 -5.05 12.37 -13.56
C GLU A 541 -5.02 11.24 -14.59
N ALA A 542 -3.81 10.92 -15.03
CA ALA A 542 -3.50 9.71 -15.78
C ALA A 542 -2.39 8.96 -15.03
N ASN A 543 -2.72 7.74 -14.64
CA ASN A 543 -1.88 6.89 -13.79
C ASN A 543 -1.86 5.45 -14.31
N GLU A 544 -1.63 5.31 -15.62
CA GLU A 544 -1.53 4.02 -16.31
C GLU A 544 -0.16 3.87 -16.99
N GLY A 545 0.45 2.69 -16.82
CA GLY A 545 1.77 2.38 -17.37
C GLY A 545 2.85 3.34 -16.86
N SER A 546 3.56 3.99 -17.79
CA SER A 546 4.61 4.96 -17.47
C SER A 546 4.10 6.39 -17.28
N VAL A 547 2.82 6.68 -17.58
CA VAL A 547 2.24 8.02 -17.44
C VAL A 547 1.84 8.25 -15.99
N LYS A 548 2.37 9.32 -15.41
CA LYS A 548 2.16 9.73 -14.01
C LYS A 548 1.94 11.24 -13.98
N GLU A 549 0.75 11.67 -14.35
CA GLU A 549 0.43 13.09 -14.49
C GLU A 549 -0.87 13.39 -13.75
N SER A 550 -0.88 14.48 -13.00
CA SER A 550 -2.05 14.93 -12.25
C SER A 550 -2.13 16.44 -12.24
N ILE A 551 -3.34 16.96 -12.36
CA ILE A 551 -3.69 18.34 -12.04
C ILE A 551 -4.69 18.27 -10.91
N CYS A 552 -4.33 18.84 -9.76
CA CYS A 552 -5.19 18.86 -8.58
C CYS A 552 -5.40 20.30 -8.10
N PHE A 553 -6.67 20.71 -8.02
CA PHE A 553 -7.10 21.98 -7.46
C PHE A 553 -7.72 21.79 -6.08
N GLN A 554 -7.27 22.60 -5.12
CA GLN A 554 -7.87 22.68 -3.79
C GLN A 554 -8.70 23.96 -3.63
N LYS A 555 -9.29 24.14 -2.44
CA LYS A 555 -10.17 25.27 -2.13
C LYS A 555 -9.57 26.64 -2.48
N GLU A 556 -8.30 26.85 -2.16
CA GLU A 556 -7.58 28.10 -2.41
C GLU A 556 -7.42 28.36 -3.92
N ASP A 557 -7.08 27.32 -4.69
CA ASP A 557 -6.95 27.38 -6.15
C ASP A 557 -8.30 27.69 -6.79
N MET A 558 -9.35 27.02 -6.32
CA MET A 558 -10.72 27.24 -6.78
C MET A 558 -11.22 28.67 -6.47
N GLN A 559 -10.80 29.25 -5.34
CA GLN A 559 -11.13 30.64 -5.00
C GLN A 559 -10.42 31.64 -5.92
N ARG A 560 -9.13 31.41 -6.23
CA ARG A 560 -8.35 32.24 -7.16
C ARG A 560 -8.87 32.13 -8.59
N MET A 561 -9.39 30.96 -8.97
CA MET A 561 -9.99 30.71 -10.26
C MET A 561 -11.49 31.05 -10.33
N LYS A 562 -12.08 31.73 -9.34
CA LYS A 562 -13.52 32.09 -9.35
C LYS A 562 -13.97 32.81 -10.63
N SER A 563 -13.10 33.62 -11.26
CA SER A 563 -13.41 34.27 -12.53
C SER A 563 -13.45 33.30 -13.73
N LYS A 564 -12.81 32.14 -13.61
CA LYS A 564 -12.73 31.07 -14.60
C LYS A 564 -13.61 29.85 -14.26
N LEU A 565 -14.11 29.73 -13.03
CA LEU A 565 -14.96 28.63 -12.56
C LEU A 565 -16.39 29.14 -12.32
N ARG A 566 -17.37 28.61 -13.05
CA ARG A 566 -18.78 28.92 -12.83
C ARG A 566 -19.40 27.88 -11.90
N PHE A 567 -19.56 28.24 -10.64
CA PHE A 567 -20.28 27.43 -9.65
C PHE A 567 -21.78 27.75 -9.73
N SER A 568 -22.57 26.90 -10.38
CA SER A 568 -24.03 26.87 -10.20
C SER A 568 -24.44 25.56 -9.51
N GLN A 569 -25.74 25.28 -9.37
CA GLN A 569 -26.22 23.94 -8.95
C GLN A 569 -25.68 22.82 -9.87
N SER A 570 -25.16 23.16 -11.05
CA SER A 570 -24.10 22.46 -11.78
C SER A 570 -22.77 23.25 -11.68
N SER A 571 -21.70 22.63 -11.18
CA SER A 571 -20.39 23.28 -11.11
C SER A 571 -19.59 22.94 -12.36
N ARG A 572 -19.42 23.93 -13.23
CA ARG A 572 -18.59 23.79 -14.44
C ARG A 572 -17.17 24.19 -14.11
N CYS A 573 -16.25 23.26 -14.31
CA CYS A 573 -14.83 23.47 -14.06
C CYS A 573 -14.06 23.49 -15.38
N TYR A 574 -13.22 24.51 -15.54
CA TYR A 574 -12.35 24.67 -16.70
C TYR A 574 -10.90 24.42 -16.28
N PHE A 575 -10.22 23.52 -16.97
CA PHE A 575 -8.82 23.20 -16.78
C PHE A 575 -8.03 23.88 -17.90
N PRO A 576 -7.44 25.06 -17.67
CA PRO A 576 -6.63 25.72 -18.68
C PRO A 576 -5.32 24.94 -18.88
N SER A 577 -5.00 24.61 -20.13
CA SER A 577 -3.72 24.03 -20.56
C SER A 577 -3.37 22.71 -19.87
N LEU A 578 -4.02 21.63 -20.30
CA LEU A 578 -3.61 20.28 -19.89
C LEU A 578 -2.14 20.02 -20.27
N PRO A 579 -1.32 19.40 -19.41
CA PRO A 579 -0.04 18.83 -19.81
C PRO A 579 -0.16 17.98 -21.07
N GLU A 580 0.76 18.11 -22.01
CA GLU A 580 0.75 17.41 -23.30
C GLU A 580 0.52 15.89 -23.16
N ARG A 581 1.10 15.29 -22.12
CA ARG A 581 0.94 13.87 -21.80
C ARG A 581 -0.50 13.47 -21.44
N LEU A 582 -1.28 14.36 -20.85
CA LEU A 582 -2.71 14.15 -20.58
C LEU A 582 -3.58 14.33 -21.82
N GLN A 583 -3.07 14.98 -22.87
CA GLN A 583 -3.79 15.21 -24.13
C GLN A 583 -3.65 14.04 -25.12
N LYS A 584 -2.76 13.08 -24.87
CA LYS A 584 -2.50 11.96 -25.78
C LYS A 584 -3.74 11.11 -25.99
N THR A 585 -4.13 10.92 -27.25
CA THR A 585 -5.26 10.07 -27.65
C THR A 585 -5.15 8.67 -27.05
N GLY A 586 -6.25 8.17 -26.49
CA GLY A 586 -6.31 6.86 -25.84
C GLY A 586 -5.88 6.87 -24.36
N THR A 587 -5.37 7.98 -23.84
CA THR A 587 -5.14 8.13 -22.40
C THR A 587 -6.46 8.09 -21.65
N LYS A 588 -6.56 7.26 -20.61
CA LYS A 588 -7.70 7.25 -19.70
C LYS A 588 -7.48 8.30 -18.61
N LEU A 589 -8.36 9.29 -18.58
CA LEU A 589 -8.34 10.36 -17.59
C LEU A 589 -9.30 9.98 -16.46
N LEU A 590 -8.79 9.93 -15.23
CA LEU A 590 -9.60 9.78 -14.04
C LEU A 590 -9.89 11.16 -13.46
N VAL A 591 -11.16 11.52 -13.39
CA VAL A 591 -11.62 12.72 -12.69
C VAL A 591 -12.05 12.32 -11.29
N LYS A 592 -11.52 13.02 -10.29
CA LYS A 592 -11.91 12.87 -8.88
C LYS A 592 -12.43 14.18 -8.33
N ALA A 593 -13.53 14.13 -7.59
CA ALA A 593 -14.03 15.28 -6.84
C ALA A 593 -14.33 14.86 -5.40
N VAL A 594 -13.79 15.59 -4.43
CA VAL A 594 -14.09 15.41 -3.01
C VAL A 594 -15.08 16.48 -2.59
N LEU A 595 -16.21 16.02 -2.07
CA LEU A 595 -17.31 16.83 -1.56
C LEU A 595 -17.35 16.72 -0.04
N VAL A 596 -17.62 17.82 0.65
CA VAL A 596 -17.69 17.89 2.11
C VAL A 596 -19.03 18.47 2.52
N ASP A 597 -19.73 17.80 3.43
CA ASP A 597 -21.00 18.29 3.97
C ASP A 597 -20.80 19.32 5.09
N GLN A 598 -21.90 19.91 5.58
CA GLN A 598 -21.89 20.87 6.70
C GLN A 598 -21.34 20.27 8.01
N SER A 599 -21.39 18.95 8.16
CA SER A 599 -20.87 18.24 9.34
C SER A 599 -19.37 17.90 9.22
N GLY A 600 -18.75 18.18 8.07
CA GLY A 600 -17.36 17.89 7.76
C GLY A 600 -17.12 16.48 7.18
N ASN A 601 -18.16 15.71 6.90
CA ASN A 601 -18.00 14.37 6.32
C ASN A 601 -17.65 14.49 4.84
N ARG A 602 -16.70 13.66 4.41
CA ARG A 602 -16.24 13.64 3.02
C ARG A 602 -16.90 12.51 2.23
N THR A 603 -17.17 12.79 0.97
CA THR A 603 -17.53 11.80 -0.05
C THR A 603 -16.79 12.12 -1.33
N ALA A 604 -16.55 11.11 -2.16
CA ALA A 604 -15.80 11.29 -3.39
C ALA A 604 -16.58 10.75 -4.59
N ALA A 605 -16.52 11.48 -5.69
CA ALA A 605 -16.97 11.03 -7.00
C ALA A 605 -15.75 10.71 -7.86
N ARG A 606 -15.84 9.65 -8.66
CA ARG A 606 -14.79 9.18 -9.58
C ARG A 606 -15.42 8.88 -10.92
N GLN A 607 -14.80 9.34 -12.00
CA GLN A 607 -15.23 9.00 -13.36
C GLN A 607 -14.03 8.87 -14.28
N ILE A 608 -13.98 7.77 -15.04
CA ILE A 608 -12.99 7.57 -16.10
C ILE A 608 -13.56 8.15 -17.40
N LEU A 609 -12.74 8.93 -18.10
CA LEU A 609 -13.04 9.55 -19.38
C LEU A 609 -12.01 9.12 -20.42
N PRO A 610 -12.43 8.80 -21.66
CA PRO A 610 -11.49 8.63 -22.75
C PRO A 610 -10.94 10.00 -23.20
N CYS A 611 -9.63 10.13 -23.33
CA CYS A 611 -9.03 11.25 -24.07
C CYS A 611 -9.19 10.98 -25.57
N GLN A 612 -10.18 11.62 -26.20
CA GLN A 612 -10.30 11.66 -27.66
C GLN A 612 -9.36 12.76 -28.21
N THR A 613 -8.90 12.68 -29.47
CA THR A 613 -8.04 13.73 -30.05
C THR A 613 -8.84 15.03 -30.20
N VAL A 614 -8.23 16.19 -29.94
CA VAL A 614 -8.72 17.46 -30.52
C VAL A 614 -8.31 17.41 -31.98
N GLN A 615 -9.27 17.32 -32.90
CA GLN A 615 -8.98 17.63 -34.31
C GLN A 615 -9.16 19.12 -34.53
#